data_AF-R7HE88-F1
#
_entry.id   AF-R7HE88-F1
#
_cell.length_a   1.000
_cell.length_b   1.000
_cell.length_c   1.000
_cell.angle_alpha   90.00
_cell.angle_beta   90.00
_cell.angle_gamma   90.00
#
_symmetry.space_group_name_H-M   'P 1'
#
loop_
_entity.id
_entity.type
_entity.pdbx_description
1 polymer ?
#
loop_
_entity_poly.entity_id
_entity_poly.type
_entity_poly.pdbx_seq_one_letter_code
_entity_poly.pdbx_strand_id
1 'polypeptide(L)' 'MRINDIVILENNKRYILTNKYELNNNIYYLAYELLDNEKTDKFVFVKEVYDDGYYVILEKNEDILLKLINQKNS' A
#
# COMPACT_ATOMS: atom_id res chain seq x y z
N MET A 1 3.66 -8.98 -5.49
CA MET A 1 2.21 -9.00 -5.19
C MET A 1 1.41 -8.42 -6.35
N ARG A 2 0.09 -8.63 -6.37
CA ARG A 2 -0.82 -8.17 -7.40
C ARG A 2 -1.94 -7.31 -6.81
N ILE A 3 -2.55 -6.47 -7.64
CA ILE A 3 -3.79 -5.78 -7.29
C ILE A 3 -4.85 -6.85 -6.97
N ASN A 4 -5.71 -6.55 -6.01
CA ASN A 4 -6.70 -7.42 -5.38
C ASN A 4 -6.16 -8.50 -4.44
N ASP A 5 -4.83 -8.61 -4.26
CA ASP A 5 -4.30 -9.43 -3.17
C ASP A 5 -4.73 -8.83 -1.82
N ILE A 6 -4.96 -9.72 -0.84
CA ILE A 6 -5.25 -9.35 0.55
C ILE A 6 -3.97 -9.50 1.36
N VAL A 7 -3.56 -8.44 2.02
CA VAL A 7 -2.42 -8.43 2.93
C VAL A 7 -2.90 -8.26 4.37
N ILE A 8 -2.17 -8.87 5.31
CA ILE A 8 -2.39 -8.71 6.74
C ILE A 8 -1.18 -7.96 7.29
N LEU A 9 -1.44 -6.81 7.93
CA LEU A 9 -0.39 -5.95 8.48
C LEU A 9 -0.23 -6.21 9.99
N GLU A 10 0.78 -5.61 10.62
CA GLU A 10 1.15 -5.85 12.04
C GLU A 10 0.00 -5.59 13.04
N ASN A 11 -0.97 -4.76 12.66
CA ASN A 11 -2.18 -4.50 13.45
C ASN A 11 -3.25 -5.61 13.34
N ASN A 12 -2.92 -6.75 12.70
CA ASN A 12 -3.80 -7.88 12.40
C ASN A 12 -5.04 -7.51 11.57
N LYS A 13 -5.00 -6.36 10.89
CA LYS A 13 -6.06 -5.94 9.98
C LYS A 13 -5.75 -6.39 8.57
N ARG A 14 -6.82 -6.72 7.84
CA ARG A 14 -6.77 -7.15 6.45
C ARG A 14 -6.94 -5.94 5.56
N TYR A 15 -6.15 -5.87 4.50
CA TYR A 15 -6.23 -4.80 3.51
C TYR A 15 -6.24 -5.40 2.10
N ILE A 16 -7.02 -4.81 1.20
CA ILE A 16 -7.01 -5.16 -0.23
C ILE A 16 -6.18 -4.14 -1.00
N LEU A 17 -5.25 -4.63 -1.82
CA LEU A 17 -4.42 -3.78 -2.68
C LEU A 17 -5.24 -3.31 -3.89
N THR A 18 -5.37 -2.01 -4.15
CA THR A 18 -6.22 -1.49 -5.24
C THR A 18 -5.44 -0.79 -6.34
N ASN A 19 -4.33 -0.14 -6.00
CA ASN A 19 -3.52 0.62 -6.95
C ASN A 19 -2.04 0.34 -6.69
N LYS A 20 -1.25 0.35 -7.76
CA LYS A 20 0.21 0.19 -7.72
C LYS A 20 0.87 1.49 -8.17
N TYR A 21 1.89 1.91 -7.45
CA TYR A 21 2.71 3.09 -7.75
C TYR A 21 4.19 2.72 -7.67
N GLU A 22 5.01 3.40 -8.48
CA GLU A 22 6.45 3.23 -8.47
C GLU A 22 7.11 4.57 -8.12
N LEU A 23 7.87 4.59 -7.03
CA LEU A 23 8.50 5.78 -6.46
C LEU A 23 9.91 5.45 -6.00
N ASN A 24 10.92 6.18 -6.50
CA ASN A 24 12.33 6.02 -6.13
C ASN A 24 12.78 4.54 -6.15
N ASN A 25 12.47 3.83 -7.24
CA ASN A 25 12.74 2.39 -7.43
C ASN A 25 12.07 1.45 -6.41
N ASN A 26 11.06 1.94 -5.68
CA ASN A 26 10.25 1.13 -4.78
C ASN A 26 8.82 1.03 -5.32
N ILE A 27 8.19 -0.11 -5.07
CA ILE A 27 6.79 -0.34 -5.39
C ILE A 27 5.94 -0.06 -4.16
N TYR A 28 4.94 0.79 -4.32
CA TYR A 28 3.93 1.10 -3.32
C TYR A 28 2.56 0.65 -3.80
N TYR A 29 1.71 0.27 -2.85
CA TYR A 29 0.31 -0.01 -3.11
C TYR A 29 -0.57 0.85 -2.23
N LEU A 30 -1.66 1.37 -2.82
CA LEU A 30 -2.78 1.86 -2.03
C LEU A 30 -3.59 0.64 -1.58
N ALA A 31 -3.81 0.53 -0.27
CA ALA A 31 -4.49 -0.60 0.34
C ALA A 31 -5.65 -0.11 1.20
N TYR A 32 -6.84 -0.66 1.01
CA TYR A 32 -8.04 -0.31 1.78
C TYR A 32 -8.33 -1.36 2.84
N GLU A 33 -8.66 -0.93 4.06
CA GLU A 33 -9.01 -1.81 5.17
C GLU A 33 -10.29 -2.59 4.82
N LEU A 34 -10.25 -3.91 5.05
CA LEU A 34 -11.39 -4.80 4.93
C LEU A 34 -12.00 -5.04 6.33
N LEU A 35 -13.29 -4.75 6.47
CA LEU A 35 -14.09 -5.09 7.64
C LEU A 35 -15.16 -6.09 7.19
N ASP A 36 -15.20 -7.29 7.78
CA ASP A 36 -16.14 -8.37 7.38
C ASP A 36 -16.13 -8.69 5.86
N ASN A 37 -14.96 -8.58 5.23
CA ASN A 37 -14.71 -8.69 3.78
C ASN A 37 -15.27 -7.55 2.91
N GLU A 38 -15.83 -6.50 3.51
CA GLU A 38 -16.22 -5.29 2.81
C GLU A 38 -15.09 -4.25 2.84
N LYS A 39 -14.89 -3.57 1.70
CA LYS A 39 -13.89 -2.51 1.57
C LYS A 39 -14.40 -1.25 2.26
N THR A 40 -13.65 -0.75 3.23
CA THR A 40 -13.94 0.51 3.93
C THR A 40 -13.27 1.70 3.23
N ASP A 41 -13.56 2.93 3.68
CA ASP A 41 -12.89 4.15 3.21
C ASP A 41 -11.53 4.40 3.86
N LYS A 42 -11.14 3.57 4.84
CA LYS A 42 -9.83 3.69 5.50
C LYS A 42 -8.77 3.08 4.59
N PHE A 43 -7.78 3.89 4.22
CA PHE A 43 -6.68 3.47 3.35
C PHE A 43 -5.31 3.73 3.98
N VAL A 44 -4.35 2.93 3.55
CA VAL A 44 -2.93 3.06 3.88
C VAL A 44 -2.10 2.85 2.63
N PHE A 45 -0.90 3.41 2.61
CA PHE A 45 0.13 3.00 1.67
C PHE A 45 0.99 1.90 2.27
N VAL A 46 1.21 0.86 1.47
CA VAL A 46 2.13 -0.22 1.81
C VAL A 46 3.25 -0.27 0.78
N LYS A 47 4.48 -0.46 1.24
CA LYS A 47 5.64 -0.65 0.38
C LYS A 47 5.93 -2.14 0.23
N GLU A 48 6.12 -2.58 -1.01
CA GLU A 48 6.60 -3.93 -1.31
C GLU A 48 8.12 -4.00 -1.03
N VAL A 49 8.52 -4.96 -0.21
CA VAL A 49 9.93 -5.20 0.15
C VAL A 49 10.32 -6.63 -0.19
N TYR A 50 11.55 -6.77 -0.70
CA TYR A 50 12.17 -8.02 -1.10
C TYR A 50 13.50 -8.15 -0.35
N ASP A 51 13.52 -8.84 0.79
CA ASP A 51 14.76 -9.01 1.58
C ASP A 51 15.07 -10.47 1.93
N ASP A 52 14.05 -11.34 2.07
CA ASP A 52 14.21 -12.81 2.17
C ASP A 52 12.86 -13.53 1.86
N GLY A 53 12.02 -12.86 1.08
CA GLY A 53 10.62 -13.19 0.85
C GLY A 53 9.82 -11.93 0.55
N TYR A 54 8.56 -12.10 0.18
CA TYR A 54 7.66 -10.98 -0.09
C TYR A 54 6.96 -10.54 1.20
N TYR A 55 7.20 -9.30 1.63
CA TYR A 55 6.44 -8.68 2.70
C TYR A 55 6.09 -7.22 2.39
N VAL A 56 5.14 -6.70 3.16
CA VAL A 56 4.69 -5.31 3.07
C VAL A 56 4.96 -4.58 4.37
N ILE A 57 5.45 -3.35 4.26
CA ILE A 57 5.58 -2.45 5.41
C ILE A 57 4.61 -1.28 5.27
N LEU A 58 4.06 -0.86 6.40
CA LEU A 58 3.25 0.36 6.50
C LEU A 58 4.15 1.57 6.35
N GLU A 59 3.76 2.50 5.48
CA GLU A 59 4.43 3.77 5.29
C GLU A 59 3.50 4.92 5.64
N LYS A 60 4.08 6.06 6.04
CA LYS A 60 3.29 7.25 6.39
C LYS A 60 2.61 7.79 5.14
N ASN A 61 1.27 7.84 5.16
CA ASN A 61 0.45 8.25 4.01
C ASN A 61 0.82 9.64 3.49
N GLU A 62 1.12 10.60 4.38
CA GLU A 62 1.43 11.98 4.01
C GLU A 62 2.68 12.09 3.12
N ASP A 63 3.75 11.36 3.47
CA ASP A 63 5.01 11.38 2.72
C ASP A 63 4.85 10.77 1.32
N ILE A 64 4.05 9.71 1.19
CA ILE A 64 3.81 9.05 -0.09
C ILE A 64 2.90 9.89 -0.99
N LEU A 65 1.83 10.46 -0.44
CA LEU A 65 0.93 11.34 -1.19
C LEU A 65 1.68 12.55 -1.76
N LEU A 66 2.54 13.20 -0.96
CA LEU A 66 3.34 14.33 -1.42
C LEU A 66 4.27 13.95 -2.57
N LYS A 67 4.95 12.80 -2.48
CA LYS A 67 5.82 12.28 -3.55
C LYS A 67 5.05 11.98 -4.84
N LEU A 68 3.87 11.36 -4.73
CA LEU A 68 3.01 11.06 -5.89
C LEU A 68 2.53 12.33 -6.60
N ILE A 69 2.12 13.35 -5.83
CA ILE A 69 1.67 14.63 -6.39
C ILE A 69 2.82 15.32 -7.13
N ASN A 70 4.01 15.37 -6.51
CA ASN A 70 5.18 16.02 -7.11
C ASN A 70 5.66 15.30 -8.39
N GLN A 71 5.55 13.98 -8.46
CA GLN A 71 5.90 13.21 -9.66
C GLN A 71 4.96 13.49 -10.83
N LYS A 72 3.66 13.71 -10.57
CA LYS A 72 2.68 14.01 -11.63
C LYS A 72 2.86 15.43 -12.22
N ASN A 73 3.47 16.33 -11.46
CA ASN A 73 3.67 17.73 -11.83
C ASN A 73 5.09 18.03 -12.37
N SER A 74 5.97 17.02 -12.45
CA SER A 74 7.28 17.10 -13.13
C SER A 74 7.15 16.56 -14.56
#